data_AF-A0A0Q8HX95-F1
#
_entry.id   AF-A0A0Q8HX95-F1
#
_cell.length_a   1.000
_cell.length_b   1.000
_cell.length_c   1.000
_cell.angle_alpha   90.00
_cell.angle_beta   90.00
_cell.angle_gamma   90.00
#
_symmetry.space_group_name_H-M   'P 1'
#
loop_
_entity.id
_entity.type
_entity.pdbx_description
1 polymer ?
#
loop_
_entity_poly.entity_id
_entity_poly.type
_entity_poly.pdbx_seq_one_letter_code
_entity_poly.pdbx_strand_id
1 'polypeptide(L)'
;MQDLEHDEEALRLLRSSDHPIVHSFPHGAVVVVDHDLRYLSAGGLGLADVGLSREALEGKTIWEAFPPETAALLEPMYRAALAGVSSTCDVPYGGRIFTQRLSPVVSRSGRVIAAMGFTQDVTDTRLAEQQLRESTQRFRLAFENAPIGKAIVGLDGKFSEVNPALCRLLGHPSEELLLLTFQEITHPEDLEADLAQLGQLVDGEITNYSMEKRYYTSAGDLVWVLLTVSLVRGDDGEPLYFIAQIQDITDRKTTEVAIAAANAAEAARLEHAAMHDDLTGLPNRRLVERRLSHLLRPADRRASGCGVAVLFCDLDGFKAVNDDHGHEVGDNLLRAVAERISVAARSGDVIGRLGGDEFVVLMTIGADDDVQAVTATVAERICGSLAAPFIGPAGTPMRVSVSIGIALPEHGVDAAGMLSHADTAMYLAKRAGKNGYAYYVPVEQ
;
A
#
# COMPACT_ATOMS: atom_id res chain seq x y z
N MET A 1 50.33 -74.91 -14.23
CA MET A 1 49.69 -75.39 -15.48
C MET A 1 48.19 -75.58 -15.26
N GLN A 2 47.76 -76.32 -14.23
CA GLN A 2 46.35 -76.50 -13.88
C GLN A 2 45.57 -75.19 -13.60
N ASP A 3 46.19 -74.18 -12.95
CA ASP A 3 45.50 -72.90 -12.70
C ASP A 3 45.27 -72.05 -13.97
N LEU A 4 46.14 -72.21 -14.99
CA LEU A 4 45.97 -71.55 -16.28
C LEU A 4 44.84 -72.20 -17.10
N GLU A 5 44.73 -73.53 -17.06
CA GLU A 5 43.64 -74.25 -17.72
C GLU A 5 42.27 -73.95 -17.10
N HIS A 6 42.18 -73.85 -15.77
CA HIS A 6 40.93 -73.48 -15.08
C HIS A 6 40.52 -72.02 -15.32
N ASP A 7 41.48 -71.10 -15.39
CA ASP A 7 41.20 -69.70 -15.73
C ASP A 7 40.79 -69.55 -17.20
N GLU A 8 41.39 -70.31 -18.11
CA GLU A 8 40.94 -70.40 -19.52
C GLU A 8 39.55 -71.04 -19.64
N GLU A 9 39.22 -72.03 -18.81
CA GLU A 9 37.90 -72.66 -18.77
C GLU A 9 36.83 -71.71 -18.20
N ALA A 10 37.17 -70.93 -17.17
CA ALA A 10 36.30 -69.88 -16.63
C ALA A 10 36.06 -68.75 -17.65
N LEU A 11 37.09 -68.33 -18.39
CA LEU A 11 36.96 -67.37 -19.49
C LEU A 11 36.18 -67.96 -20.68
N ARG A 12 36.31 -69.25 -20.98
CA ARG A 12 35.47 -69.94 -21.99
C ARG A 12 34.00 -69.96 -21.59
N LEU A 13 33.70 -70.20 -20.30
CA LEU A 13 32.32 -70.16 -19.79
C LEU A 13 31.72 -68.75 -19.85
N LEU A 14 32.51 -67.71 -19.60
CA LEU A 14 32.09 -66.31 -19.72
C LEU A 14 31.92 -65.85 -21.18
N ARG A 15 32.61 -66.50 -22.13
CA ARG A 15 32.43 -66.32 -23.58
C ARG A 15 31.22 -67.07 -24.14
N SER A 16 30.64 -68.01 -23.37
CA SER A 16 29.44 -68.75 -23.79
C SER A 16 28.22 -67.84 -23.77
N SER A 17 27.50 -67.80 -24.89
CA SER A 17 26.42 -66.85 -25.17
C SER A 17 25.11 -67.14 -24.43
N ASP A 18 25.02 -68.30 -23.74
CA ASP A 18 23.81 -68.79 -23.06
C ASP A 18 23.85 -68.55 -21.54
N HIS A 19 24.70 -67.64 -21.04
CA HIS A 19 24.76 -67.40 -19.60
C HIS A 19 23.47 -66.72 -19.10
N PRO A 20 22.73 -67.29 -18.13
CA PRO A 20 21.39 -66.83 -17.74
C PRO A 20 21.32 -65.39 -17.19
N ILE A 21 22.47 -64.81 -16.83
CA ILE A 21 22.61 -63.40 -16.41
C ILE A 21 22.31 -62.43 -17.57
N VAL A 22 22.54 -62.82 -18.84
CA VAL A 22 22.41 -61.95 -20.01
C VAL A 22 20.94 -61.65 -20.36
N HIS A 23 20.01 -62.56 -20.05
CA HIS A 23 18.59 -62.42 -20.40
C HIS A 23 17.73 -61.75 -19.31
N SER A 24 18.30 -61.42 -18.15
CA SER A 24 17.54 -60.90 -17.00
C SER A 24 17.52 -59.37 -16.88
N PHE A 25 18.07 -58.63 -17.85
CA PHE A 25 18.19 -57.16 -17.80
C PHE A 25 17.43 -56.45 -18.94
N PRO A 26 16.12 -56.18 -18.79
CA PRO A 26 15.41 -55.33 -19.73
C PRO A 26 16.02 -53.90 -19.74
N HIS A 27 16.25 -53.34 -20.93
CA HIS A 27 16.89 -52.03 -21.16
C HIS A 27 18.35 -51.88 -20.70
N GLY A 28 19.06 -53.00 -20.53
CA GLY A 28 20.47 -53.00 -20.21
C GLY A 28 21.31 -53.92 -21.10
N ALA A 29 22.60 -53.90 -20.86
CA ALA A 29 23.56 -54.83 -21.43
C ALA A 29 24.59 -55.27 -20.40
N VAL A 30 25.10 -56.48 -20.61
CA VAL A 30 26.18 -57.06 -19.83
C VAL A 30 27.34 -57.31 -20.77
N VAL A 31 28.51 -56.82 -20.38
CA VAL A 31 29.74 -56.96 -21.15
C VAL A 31 30.83 -57.57 -20.28
N VAL A 32 31.69 -58.38 -20.89
CA VAL A 32 32.87 -58.94 -20.22
C VAL A 32 34.09 -58.51 -21.01
N VAL A 33 35.10 -58.01 -20.32
CA VAL A 33 36.31 -57.42 -20.90
C VAL A 33 37.54 -58.06 -20.28
N ASP A 34 38.54 -58.37 -21.11
CA ASP A 34 39.82 -58.93 -20.66
C ASP A 34 40.82 -57.87 -20.17
N HIS A 35 42.03 -58.30 -19.81
CA HIS A 35 43.12 -57.43 -19.32
C HIS A 35 43.64 -56.44 -20.37
N ASP A 36 43.43 -56.71 -21.66
CA ASP A 36 43.79 -55.82 -22.77
C ASP A 36 42.64 -54.87 -23.16
N LEU A 37 41.59 -54.81 -22.33
CA LEU A 37 40.38 -54.02 -22.55
C LEU A 37 39.65 -54.41 -23.84
N ARG A 38 39.71 -55.70 -24.22
CA ARG A 38 38.96 -56.27 -25.34
C ARG A 38 37.67 -56.92 -24.85
N TYR A 39 36.55 -56.61 -25.51
CA TYR A 39 35.25 -57.20 -25.21
C TYR A 39 35.25 -58.68 -25.61
N LEU A 40 35.18 -59.56 -24.60
CA LEU A 40 35.10 -61.00 -24.76
C LEU A 40 33.69 -61.49 -25.06
N SER A 41 32.71 -60.81 -24.47
CA SER A 41 31.29 -61.13 -24.59
C SER A 41 30.49 -59.85 -24.41
N ALA A 42 29.45 -59.67 -25.22
CA ALA A 42 28.49 -58.59 -25.09
C ALA A 42 27.08 -59.14 -25.31
N GLY A 43 26.18 -58.91 -24.37
CA GLY A 43 24.80 -59.38 -24.45
C GLY A 43 23.81 -58.44 -23.78
N GLY A 44 22.53 -58.60 -24.13
CA GLY A 44 21.45 -57.70 -23.72
C GLY A 44 20.98 -56.80 -24.88
N LEU A 45 19.70 -56.45 -24.87
CA LEU A 45 19.05 -55.70 -25.96
C LEU A 45 19.22 -54.18 -25.83
N GLY A 46 19.70 -53.67 -24.68
CA GLY A 46 19.69 -52.24 -24.35
C GLY A 46 20.72 -51.36 -25.07
N LEU A 47 21.68 -51.94 -25.78
CA LEU A 47 22.75 -51.19 -26.48
C LEU A 47 22.57 -51.12 -28.00
N ALA A 48 21.65 -51.91 -28.58
CA ALA A 48 21.43 -51.94 -30.03
C ALA A 48 20.89 -50.61 -30.57
N ASP A 49 20.03 -49.93 -29.80
CA ASP A 49 19.42 -48.64 -30.19
C ASP A 49 20.42 -47.49 -30.35
N VAL A 50 21.60 -47.62 -29.74
CA VAL A 50 22.70 -46.64 -29.86
C VAL A 50 23.83 -47.14 -30.76
N GLY A 51 23.59 -48.21 -31.54
CA GLY A 51 24.54 -48.74 -32.52
C GLY A 51 25.63 -49.64 -31.93
N LEU A 52 25.52 -50.03 -30.67
CA LEU A 52 26.45 -50.91 -29.98
C LEU A 52 25.90 -52.35 -29.98
N SER A 53 25.88 -52.96 -31.16
CA SER A 53 25.51 -54.38 -31.29
C SER A 53 26.60 -55.30 -30.75
N ARG A 54 26.25 -56.57 -30.56
CA ARG A 54 27.20 -57.62 -30.19
C ARG A 54 28.37 -57.69 -31.19
N GLU A 55 28.10 -57.65 -32.50
CA GLU A 55 29.18 -57.66 -33.51
C GLU A 55 30.00 -56.37 -33.52
N ALA A 56 29.43 -55.26 -33.05
CA ALA A 56 30.14 -54.00 -32.95
C ALA A 56 31.11 -53.96 -31.77
N LEU A 57 30.87 -54.75 -30.73
CA LEU A 57 31.65 -54.79 -29.49
C LEU A 57 32.60 -55.98 -29.42
N GLU A 58 32.12 -57.22 -29.63
CA GLU A 58 32.91 -58.43 -29.41
C GLU A 58 34.17 -58.48 -30.27
N GLY A 59 35.28 -58.83 -29.63
CA GLY A 59 36.59 -58.90 -30.27
C GLY A 59 37.25 -57.54 -30.49
N LYS A 60 36.58 -56.41 -30.24
CA LYS A 60 37.18 -55.06 -30.32
C LYS A 60 37.65 -54.58 -28.95
N THR A 61 38.66 -53.73 -28.95
CA THR A 61 39.09 -52.98 -27.76
C THR A 61 38.16 -51.80 -27.48
N ILE A 62 38.17 -51.27 -26.24
CA ILE A 62 37.36 -50.10 -25.90
C ILE A 62 37.58 -48.89 -26.82
N TRP A 63 38.80 -48.70 -27.35
CA TRP A 63 39.14 -47.61 -28.26
C TRP A 63 38.69 -47.84 -29.70
N GLU A 64 38.48 -49.09 -30.09
CA GLU A 64 37.90 -49.47 -31.40
C GLU A 64 36.37 -49.46 -31.37
N ALA A 65 35.79 -49.72 -30.19
CA ALA A 65 34.35 -49.79 -29.97
C ALA A 65 33.71 -48.41 -29.68
N PHE A 66 34.44 -47.50 -29.06
CA PHE A 66 33.91 -46.21 -28.62
C PHE A 66 34.76 -45.03 -29.12
N PRO A 67 34.15 -43.84 -29.30
CA PRO A 67 34.89 -42.61 -29.56
C PRO A 67 35.93 -42.31 -28.46
N PRO A 68 37.02 -41.58 -28.76
CA PRO A 68 38.09 -41.31 -27.80
C PRO A 68 37.62 -40.69 -26.47
N GLU A 69 36.61 -39.83 -26.52
CA GLU A 69 36.02 -39.17 -25.34
C GLU A 69 35.34 -40.17 -24.40
N THR A 70 34.51 -41.06 -24.95
CA THR A 70 33.83 -42.11 -24.17
C THR A 70 34.82 -43.16 -23.68
N ALA A 71 35.80 -43.54 -24.52
CA ALA A 71 36.86 -44.46 -24.13
C ALA A 71 37.71 -43.92 -22.96
N ALA A 72 38.01 -42.61 -22.95
CA ALA A 72 38.72 -41.96 -21.86
C ALA A 72 37.93 -41.94 -20.53
N LEU A 73 36.59 -41.94 -20.59
CA LEU A 73 35.75 -42.08 -19.40
C LEU A 73 35.70 -43.53 -18.89
N LEU A 74 35.64 -44.49 -19.81
CA LEU A 74 35.49 -45.92 -19.49
C LEU A 74 36.81 -46.59 -19.07
N GLU A 75 37.94 -46.21 -19.67
CA GLU A 75 39.26 -46.84 -19.43
C GLU A 75 39.64 -46.88 -17.94
N PRO A 76 39.61 -45.77 -17.19
CA PRO A 76 39.98 -45.79 -15.77
C PRO A 76 39.08 -46.72 -14.96
N MET A 77 37.80 -46.80 -15.32
CA MET A 77 36.83 -47.65 -14.63
C MET A 77 37.08 -49.13 -14.90
N TYR A 78 37.36 -49.51 -16.16
CA TYR A 78 37.72 -50.89 -16.50
C TYR A 78 39.04 -51.31 -15.84
N ARG A 79 40.05 -50.43 -15.84
CA ARG A 79 41.33 -50.69 -15.16
C ARG A 79 41.15 -50.83 -13.65
N ALA A 80 40.30 -50.02 -13.02
CA ALA A 80 39.96 -50.16 -11.61
C ALA A 80 39.29 -51.52 -11.31
N ALA A 81 38.37 -51.96 -12.17
CA ALA A 81 37.75 -53.28 -12.05
C ALA A 81 38.76 -54.41 -12.20
N LEU A 82 39.68 -54.33 -13.16
CA LEU A 82 40.76 -55.32 -13.31
C LEU A 82 41.76 -55.30 -12.14
N ALA A 83 41.87 -54.18 -11.42
CA ALA A 83 42.61 -54.05 -10.17
C ALA A 83 41.82 -54.51 -8.93
N GLY A 84 40.59 -55.01 -9.10
CA GLY A 84 39.76 -55.54 -8.02
C GLY A 84 38.74 -54.56 -7.42
N VAL A 85 38.61 -53.34 -7.97
CA VAL A 85 37.73 -52.29 -7.43
C VAL A 85 36.47 -52.15 -8.27
N SER A 86 35.30 -52.33 -7.67
CA SER A 86 34.03 -52.05 -8.35
C SER A 86 33.80 -50.55 -8.46
N SER A 87 33.26 -50.09 -9.60
CA SER A 87 32.93 -48.69 -9.85
C SER A 87 31.55 -48.55 -10.49
N THR A 88 30.93 -47.38 -10.36
CA THR A 88 29.67 -47.05 -11.01
C THR A 88 29.70 -45.59 -11.43
N CYS A 89 29.31 -45.28 -12.66
CA CYS A 89 29.27 -43.93 -13.20
C CYS A 89 28.23 -43.81 -14.32
N ASP A 90 27.68 -42.62 -14.52
CA ASP A 90 26.80 -42.32 -15.65
C ASP A 90 27.65 -41.85 -16.84
N VAL A 91 27.47 -42.51 -17.98
CA VAL A 91 28.24 -42.29 -19.20
C VAL A 91 27.31 -41.79 -20.31
N PRO A 92 27.51 -40.57 -20.82
CA PRO A 92 26.74 -40.07 -21.95
C PRO A 92 27.24 -40.71 -23.25
N TYR A 93 26.33 -41.28 -24.04
CA TYR A 93 26.64 -41.87 -25.33
C TYR A 93 25.43 -41.82 -26.27
N GLY A 94 25.62 -41.39 -27.53
CA GLY A 94 24.56 -41.39 -28.54
C GLY A 94 23.33 -40.55 -28.19
N GLY A 95 23.48 -39.50 -27.38
CA GLY A 95 22.37 -38.66 -26.91
C GLY A 95 21.57 -39.24 -25.74
N ARG A 96 22.04 -40.36 -25.16
CA ARG A 96 21.45 -41.03 -24.00
C ARG A 96 22.43 -41.09 -22.84
N ILE A 97 21.93 -41.35 -21.64
CA ILE A 97 22.72 -41.50 -20.41
C ILE A 97 22.63 -42.96 -19.96
N PHE A 98 23.79 -43.61 -19.89
CA PHE A 98 23.88 -44.99 -19.45
C PHE A 98 24.61 -45.08 -18.11
N THR A 99 23.97 -45.67 -17.10
CA THR A 99 24.69 -46.03 -15.87
C THR A 99 25.54 -47.26 -16.15
N GLN A 100 26.86 -47.10 -16.06
CA GLN A 100 27.86 -48.14 -16.20
C GLN A 100 28.33 -48.60 -14.82
N ARG A 101 28.11 -49.86 -14.48
CA ARG A 101 28.66 -50.52 -13.29
C ARG A 101 29.68 -51.56 -13.69
N LEU A 102 30.90 -51.44 -13.19
CA LEU A 102 32.00 -52.36 -13.48
C LEU A 102 32.43 -53.07 -12.21
N SER A 103 32.63 -54.38 -12.30
CA SER A 103 33.05 -55.24 -11.19
C SER A 103 34.12 -56.25 -11.64
N PRO A 104 35.08 -56.59 -10.76
CA PRO A 104 36.06 -57.64 -11.05
C PRO A 104 35.37 -58.99 -11.17
N VAL A 105 35.82 -59.79 -12.14
CA VAL A 105 35.55 -61.23 -12.18
C VAL A 105 36.77 -61.93 -11.63
N VAL A 106 36.60 -62.62 -10.51
CA VAL A 106 37.66 -63.35 -9.81
C VAL A 106 37.56 -64.85 -10.07
N SER A 107 38.69 -65.50 -10.29
CA SER A 107 38.76 -66.96 -10.39
C SER A 107 38.67 -67.61 -9.01
N ARG A 108 38.55 -68.94 -8.97
CA ARG A 108 38.54 -69.72 -7.72
C ARG A 108 39.83 -69.59 -6.90
N SER A 109 40.94 -69.20 -7.53
CA SER A 109 42.22 -68.94 -6.86
C SER A 109 42.34 -67.50 -6.32
N GLY A 110 41.29 -66.68 -6.47
CA GLY A 110 41.27 -65.29 -5.98
C GLY A 110 41.95 -64.28 -6.92
N ARG A 111 42.35 -64.71 -8.12
CA ARG A 111 42.96 -63.83 -9.14
C ARG A 111 41.88 -63.15 -9.97
N VAL A 112 42.02 -61.84 -10.25
CA VAL A 112 41.12 -61.13 -11.18
C VAL A 112 41.44 -61.57 -12.62
N ILE A 113 40.45 -62.17 -13.29
CA ILE A 113 40.60 -62.76 -14.62
C ILE A 113 39.92 -61.94 -15.73
N ALA A 114 38.94 -61.09 -15.37
CA ALA A 114 38.24 -60.21 -16.30
C ALA A 114 37.55 -59.07 -15.53
N ALA A 115 37.02 -58.08 -16.26
CA ALA A 115 36.06 -57.11 -15.75
C ALA A 115 34.68 -57.38 -16.35
N MET A 116 33.64 -57.31 -15.53
CA MET A 116 32.24 -57.42 -15.96
C MET A 116 31.57 -56.06 -15.82
N GLY A 117 30.95 -55.60 -16.90
CA GLY A 117 30.17 -54.37 -16.97
C GLY A 117 28.69 -54.66 -17.07
N PHE A 118 27.91 -53.89 -16.32
CA PHE A 118 26.47 -53.77 -16.47
C PHE A 118 26.18 -52.34 -16.92
N THR A 119 25.39 -52.21 -17.97
CA THR A 119 24.99 -50.93 -18.54
C THR A 119 23.48 -50.85 -18.52
N GLN A 120 22.92 -49.75 -18.06
CA GLN A 120 21.47 -49.51 -18.07
C GLN A 120 21.18 -48.11 -18.62
N ASP A 121 20.24 -48.00 -19.56
CA ASP A 121 19.74 -46.70 -20.00
C ASP A 121 18.91 -46.06 -18.87
N VAL A 122 19.37 -44.90 -18.39
CA VAL A 122 18.73 -44.14 -17.31
C VAL A 122 18.29 -42.75 -17.79
N THR A 123 18.25 -42.52 -19.10
CA THR A 123 18.00 -41.20 -19.71
C THR A 123 16.71 -40.58 -19.20
N ASP A 124 15.59 -41.30 -19.30
CA ASP A 124 14.28 -40.78 -18.90
C ASP A 124 14.23 -40.44 -17.41
N THR A 125 14.78 -41.30 -16.56
CA THR A 125 14.85 -41.09 -15.11
C THR A 125 15.70 -39.85 -14.79
N ARG A 126 16.88 -39.71 -15.41
CA ARG A 126 17.78 -38.57 -15.17
C ARG A 126 17.19 -37.25 -15.66
N LEU A 127 16.55 -37.25 -16.82
CA LEU A 127 15.88 -36.07 -17.36
C LEU A 127 14.69 -35.66 -16.49
N ALA A 128 13.88 -36.61 -16.02
CA ALA A 128 12.78 -36.34 -15.11
C ALA A 128 13.28 -35.79 -13.75
N GLU A 129 14.33 -36.39 -13.18
CA GLU A 129 14.97 -35.89 -11.96
C GLU A 129 15.52 -34.47 -12.15
N GLN A 130 16.16 -34.19 -13.28
CA GLN A 130 16.70 -32.86 -13.59
C GLN A 130 15.57 -31.83 -13.75
N GLN A 131 14.52 -32.15 -14.52
CA GLN A 131 13.36 -31.27 -14.70
C GLN A 131 12.68 -30.98 -13.36
N LEU A 132 12.49 -31.99 -12.51
CA LEU A 132 11.92 -31.82 -11.18
C LEU A 132 12.80 -30.93 -10.29
N ARG A 133 14.12 -31.13 -10.31
CA ARG A 133 15.08 -30.28 -9.58
C ARG A 133 15.04 -28.84 -10.06
N GLU A 134 15.09 -28.63 -11.37
CA GLU A 134 15.03 -27.29 -11.97
C GLU A 134 13.70 -26.59 -11.70
N SER A 135 12.58 -27.33 -11.72
CA SER A 135 11.26 -26.79 -11.39
C SER A 135 11.17 -26.39 -9.92
N THR A 136 11.57 -27.29 -9.02
CA THR A 136 11.60 -27.03 -7.57
C THR A 136 12.51 -25.85 -7.23
N GLN A 137 13.69 -25.77 -7.85
CA GLN A 137 14.62 -24.66 -7.65
C GLN A 137 14.06 -23.33 -8.17
N ARG A 138 13.45 -23.33 -9.36
CA ARG A 138 12.81 -22.13 -9.91
C ARG A 138 11.67 -21.64 -9.02
N PHE A 139 10.82 -22.54 -8.54
CA PHE A 139 9.74 -22.22 -7.61
C PHE A 139 10.29 -21.60 -6.31
N ARG A 140 11.27 -22.25 -5.68
CA ARG A 140 11.89 -21.77 -4.44
C ARG A 140 12.48 -20.37 -4.61
N LEU A 141 13.24 -20.15 -5.68
CA LEU A 141 13.84 -18.83 -5.95
C LEU A 141 12.76 -17.76 -6.21
N ALA A 142 11.67 -18.08 -6.91
CA ALA A 142 10.58 -17.14 -7.16
C ALA A 142 9.75 -16.82 -5.89
N PHE A 143 9.73 -17.73 -4.92
CA PHE A 143 9.11 -17.52 -3.62
C PHE A 143 10.02 -16.67 -2.71
N GLU A 144 11.28 -17.09 -2.54
CA GLU A 144 12.27 -16.45 -1.65
C GLU A 144 12.66 -15.04 -2.09
N ASN A 145 12.89 -14.82 -3.40
CA ASN A 145 13.35 -13.54 -3.93
C ASN A 145 12.21 -12.58 -4.31
N ALA A 146 10.95 -12.91 -3.97
CA ALA A 146 9.86 -12.00 -4.24
C ALA A 146 10.02 -10.70 -3.43
N PRO A 147 9.77 -9.52 -4.02
CA PRO A 147 9.90 -8.24 -3.33
C PRO A 147 8.78 -8.00 -2.31
N ILE A 148 7.66 -8.70 -2.46
CA ILE A 148 6.50 -8.65 -1.55
C ILE A 148 6.49 -9.87 -0.63
N GLY A 149 5.81 -9.72 0.51
CA GLY A 149 5.56 -10.83 1.41
C GLY A 149 4.76 -11.93 0.72
N LYS A 150 5.18 -13.17 0.92
CA LYS A 150 4.46 -14.36 0.48
C LYS A 150 4.38 -15.35 1.62
N ALA A 151 3.23 -15.99 1.75
CA ALA A 151 3.05 -17.07 2.69
C ALA A 151 2.21 -18.21 2.10
N ILE A 152 2.52 -19.42 2.53
CA ILE A 152 1.62 -20.56 2.44
C ILE A 152 0.97 -20.72 3.80
N VAL A 153 -0.36 -20.82 3.81
CA VAL A 153 -1.16 -20.85 5.03
C VAL A 153 -2.05 -22.08 5.02
N GLY A 154 -2.05 -22.84 6.11
CA GLY A 154 -2.93 -23.99 6.30
C GLY A 154 -4.40 -23.58 6.37
N LEU A 155 -5.30 -24.55 6.22
CA LEU A 155 -6.75 -24.30 6.36
C LEU A 155 -7.16 -23.88 7.78
N ASP A 156 -6.30 -24.14 8.77
CA ASP A 156 -6.42 -23.69 10.15
C ASP A 156 -5.94 -22.23 10.35
N GLY A 157 -5.43 -21.58 9.30
CA GLY A 157 -4.88 -20.23 9.34
C GLY A 157 -3.43 -20.15 9.78
N LYS A 158 -2.76 -21.27 10.05
CA LYS A 158 -1.37 -21.31 10.49
C LYS A 158 -0.41 -21.10 9.32
N PHE A 159 0.64 -20.31 9.52
CA PHE A 159 1.68 -20.16 8.51
C PHE A 159 2.51 -21.44 8.39
N SER A 160 2.59 -22.01 7.19
CA SER A 160 3.41 -23.20 6.90
C SER A 160 4.72 -22.85 6.23
N GLU A 161 4.73 -21.82 5.37
CA GLU A 161 5.94 -21.27 4.75
C GLU A 161 5.80 -19.75 4.64
N VAL A 162 6.88 -19.02 4.89
CA VAL A 162 6.94 -17.56 4.72
C VAL A 162 8.23 -17.17 4.02
N ASN A 163 8.18 -16.16 3.17
CA ASN A 163 9.38 -15.67 2.50
C ASN A 163 10.10 -14.56 3.31
N PRO A 164 11.37 -14.27 3.00
CA PRO A 164 12.14 -13.23 3.70
C PRO A 164 11.51 -11.82 3.64
N ALA A 165 10.74 -11.51 2.60
CA ALA A 165 10.07 -10.22 2.48
C ALA A 165 8.95 -10.05 3.52
N LEU A 166 8.17 -11.09 3.79
CA LEU A 166 7.14 -11.06 4.83
C LEU A 166 7.75 -10.92 6.23
N CYS A 167 8.85 -11.65 6.48
CA CYS A 167 9.60 -11.54 7.74
C CYS A 167 10.07 -10.10 8.00
N ARG A 168 10.62 -9.44 6.97
CA ARG A 168 11.05 -8.03 7.08
C ARG A 168 9.88 -7.07 7.30
N LEU A 169 8.77 -7.29 6.60
CA LEU A 169 7.56 -6.45 6.69
C LEU A 169 6.94 -6.51 8.10
N LEU A 170 6.83 -7.71 8.67
CA LEU A 170 6.22 -7.90 10.00
C LEU A 170 7.23 -7.81 11.15
N GLY A 171 8.53 -7.79 10.86
CA GLY A 171 9.58 -7.75 11.88
C GLY A 171 9.73 -9.06 12.68
N HIS A 172 9.14 -10.16 12.21
CA HIS A 172 9.28 -11.49 12.83
C HIS A 172 10.26 -12.36 12.03
N PRO A 173 11.13 -13.14 12.70
CA PRO A 173 11.86 -14.21 12.04
C PRO A 173 10.89 -15.31 11.56
N SER A 174 11.34 -16.10 10.58
CA SER A 174 10.50 -17.14 9.96
C SER A 174 9.98 -18.14 10.99
N GLU A 175 10.85 -18.56 11.92
CA GLU A 175 10.54 -19.55 12.94
C GLU A 175 9.42 -19.10 13.89
N GLU A 176 9.30 -17.79 14.14
CA GLU A 176 8.22 -17.23 14.94
C GLU A 176 6.92 -17.15 14.15
N LEU A 177 6.96 -16.67 12.90
CA LEU A 177 5.77 -16.60 12.05
C LEU A 177 5.13 -17.98 11.86
N LEU A 178 5.94 -19.04 11.70
CA LEU A 178 5.45 -20.41 11.56
C LEU A 178 4.73 -20.95 12.82
N LEU A 179 4.83 -20.28 13.97
CA LEU A 179 4.09 -20.63 15.18
C LEU A 179 2.77 -19.86 15.30
N LEU A 180 2.58 -18.81 14.49
CA LEU A 180 1.43 -17.94 14.52
C LEU A 180 0.41 -18.31 13.44
N THR A 181 -0.78 -17.78 13.62
CA THR A 181 -1.86 -17.77 12.65
C THR A 181 -2.04 -16.35 12.09
N PHE A 182 -2.59 -16.22 10.88
CA PHE A 182 -2.82 -14.89 10.31
C PHE A 182 -3.83 -14.07 11.14
N GLN A 183 -4.72 -14.73 11.87
CA GLN A 183 -5.72 -14.11 12.73
C GLN A 183 -5.07 -13.38 13.91
N GLU A 184 -3.99 -13.93 14.47
CA GLU A 184 -3.26 -13.32 15.61
C GLU A 184 -2.52 -12.03 15.25
N ILE A 185 -2.12 -11.88 13.98
CA ILE A 185 -1.44 -10.67 13.49
C ILE A 185 -2.40 -9.70 12.78
N THR A 186 -3.66 -10.07 12.57
CA THR A 186 -4.66 -9.22 11.92
C THR A 186 -5.31 -8.27 12.93
N HIS A 187 -5.47 -7.00 12.54
CA HIS A 187 -6.20 -6.05 13.37
C HIS A 187 -7.66 -6.51 13.60
N PRO A 188 -8.21 -6.44 14.84
CA PRO A 188 -9.51 -7.03 15.17
C PRO A 188 -10.68 -6.54 14.29
N GLU A 189 -10.68 -5.27 13.92
CA GLU A 189 -11.73 -4.68 13.06
C GLU A 189 -11.69 -5.20 11.62
N ASP A 190 -10.54 -5.72 11.16
CA ASP A 190 -10.37 -6.20 9.78
C ASP A 190 -10.55 -7.73 9.68
N LEU A 191 -10.52 -8.44 10.82
CA LEU A 191 -10.51 -9.90 10.88
C LEU A 191 -11.81 -10.52 10.39
N GLU A 192 -12.96 -9.96 10.78
CA GLU A 192 -14.27 -10.51 10.38
C GLU A 192 -14.48 -10.46 8.86
N ALA A 193 -14.07 -9.36 8.23
CA ALA A 193 -14.15 -9.20 6.78
C ALA A 193 -13.23 -10.18 6.03
N ASP A 194 -12.01 -10.39 6.53
CA ASP A 194 -11.07 -11.36 5.96
C ASP A 194 -11.60 -12.80 6.06
N LEU A 195 -12.13 -13.19 7.23
CA LEU A 195 -12.72 -14.52 7.43
C LEU A 195 -13.94 -14.76 6.54
N ALA A 196 -14.77 -13.73 6.30
CA ALA A 196 -15.92 -13.85 5.40
C ALA A 196 -15.48 -14.13 3.95
N GLN A 197 -14.46 -13.42 3.45
CA GLN A 197 -13.92 -13.67 2.10
C GLN A 197 -13.22 -15.03 2.00
N LEU A 198 -12.51 -15.43 3.06
CA LEU A 198 -11.88 -16.74 3.12
C LEU A 198 -12.92 -17.88 3.09
N GLY A 199 -14.07 -17.71 3.76
CA GLY A 199 -15.19 -18.65 3.67
C GLY A 199 -15.71 -18.81 2.24
N GLN A 200 -15.99 -17.70 1.55
CA GLN A 200 -16.42 -17.71 0.14
C GLN A 200 -15.40 -18.40 -0.79
N LEU A 201 -14.11 -18.23 -0.51
CA LEU A 201 -13.02 -18.86 -1.26
C LEU A 201 -12.98 -20.38 -1.06
N VAL A 202 -13.21 -20.85 0.18
CA VAL A 202 -13.27 -22.28 0.52
C VAL A 202 -14.50 -22.93 -0.09
N ASP A 203 -15.65 -22.26 -0.06
CA ASP A 203 -16.91 -22.73 -0.64
C ASP A 203 -16.89 -22.69 -2.19
N GLY A 204 -15.90 -22.02 -2.77
CA GLY A 204 -15.72 -21.93 -4.23
C GLY A 204 -16.62 -20.89 -4.88
N GLU A 205 -17.25 -20.00 -4.11
CA GLU A 205 -18.01 -18.85 -4.63
C GLU A 205 -17.08 -17.84 -5.32
N ILE A 206 -15.84 -17.74 -4.85
CA ILE A 206 -14.77 -16.94 -5.43
C ILE A 206 -13.51 -17.78 -5.63
N THR A 207 -12.65 -17.38 -6.57
CA THR A 207 -11.38 -18.10 -6.87
C THR A 207 -10.16 -17.48 -6.20
N ASN A 208 -10.27 -16.20 -5.82
CA ASN A 208 -9.28 -15.43 -5.07
C ASN A 208 -9.98 -14.18 -4.51
N TYR A 209 -9.35 -13.51 -3.54
CA TYR A 209 -9.76 -12.18 -3.10
C TYR A 209 -8.56 -11.28 -2.84
N SER A 210 -8.82 -9.97 -2.84
CA SER A 210 -7.86 -8.95 -2.44
C SER A 210 -8.53 -7.92 -1.54
N MET A 211 -7.83 -7.52 -0.49
CA MET A 211 -8.31 -6.53 0.48
C MET A 211 -7.16 -5.72 1.07
N GLU A 212 -7.46 -4.49 1.46
CA GLU A 212 -6.56 -3.67 2.27
C GLU A 212 -6.91 -3.86 3.74
N LYS A 213 -5.94 -4.25 4.56
CA LYS A 213 -6.14 -4.42 6.01
C LYS A 213 -4.90 -4.06 6.79
N ARG A 214 -5.02 -4.08 8.11
CA ARG A 214 -3.92 -3.78 9.04
C ARG A 214 -3.37 -5.06 9.66
N TYR A 215 -2.05 -5.15 9.68
CA TYR A 215 -1.31 -6.15 10.47
C TYR A 215 -0.57 -5.50 11.64
N TYR A 216 -0.36 -6.28 12.70
CA TYR A 216 0.59 -5.97 13.76
C TYR A 216 1.97 -6.51 13.42
N THR A 217 3.00 -5.71 13.66
CA THR A 217 4.40 -6.15 13.62
C THR A 217 4.80 -6.80 14.95
N SER A 218 5.98 -7.39 15.01
CA SER A 218 6.58 -7.91 16.25
C SER A 218 6.77 -6.87 17.35
N ALA A 219 6.87 -5.59 16.96
CA ALA A 219 6.93 -4.46 17.88
C ALA A 219 5.55 -3.99 18.38
N GLY A 220 4.47 -4.52 17.81
CA GLY A 220 3.09 -4.11 18.08
C GLY A 220 2.62 -2.90 17.25
N ASP A 221 3.45 -2.41 16.33
CA ASP A 221 3.09 -1.32 15.42
C ASP A 221 2.11 -1.82 14.34
N LEU A 222 1.32 -0.89 13.80
CA LEU A 222 0.40 -1.18 12.70
C LEU A 222 1.05 -0.92 11.36
N VAL A 223 0.93 -1.88 10.45
CA VAL A 223 1.28 -1.74 9.03
C VAL A 223 0.06 -1.99 8.16
N TRP A 224 -0.14 -1.16 7.15
CA TRP A 224 -1.19 -1.37 6.16
C TRP A 224 -0.68 -2.29 5.07
N VAL A 225 -1.47 -3.31 4.77
CA VAL A 225 -1.14 -4.29 3.73
C VAL A 225 -2.25 -4.41 2.71
N LEU A 226 -1.87 -4.56 1.45
CA LEU A 226 -2.73 -5.13 0.42
C LEU A 226 -2.50 -6.64 0.43
N LEU A 227 -3.48 -7.36 0.97
CA LEU A 227 -3.52 -8.81 0.98
C LEU A 227 -4.17 -9.31 -0.32
N THR A 228 -3.61 -10.34 -0.93
CA THR A 228 -4.24 -11.12 -1.99
C THR A 228 -4.13 -12.61 -1.64
N VAL A 229 -5.25 -13.33 -1.64
CA VAL A 229 -5.31 -14.74 -1.24
C VAL A 229 -5.91 -15.58 -2.35
N SER A 230 -5.30 -16.73 -2.58
CA SER A 230 -5.81 -17.77 -3.48
C SER A 230 -5.76 -19.13 -2.79
N LEU A 231 -6.66 -20.03 -3.17
CA LEU A 231 -6.74 -21.38 -2.60
C LEU A 231 -6.19 -22.41 -3.59
N VAL A 232 -5.30 -23.27 -3.12
CA VAL A 232 -4.83 -24.44 -3.85
C VAL A 232 -5.68 -25.64 -3.45
N ARG A 233 -6.14 -26.39 -4.45
CA ARG A 233 -6.95 -27.60 -4.29
C ARG A 233 -6.18 -28.82 -4.82
N GLY A 234 -6.46 -29.99 -4.26
CA GLY A 234 -5.94 -31.28 -4.71
C GLY A 234 -6.61 -31.76 -5.99
N ASP A 235 -6.14 -32.89 -6.52
CA ASP A 235 -6.69 -33.53 -7.72
C ASP A 235 -8.16 -33.98 -7.54
N ASP A 236 -8.59 -34.17 -6.29
CA ASP A 236 -9.95 -34.50 -5.86
C ASP A 236 -10.84 -33.26 -5.65
N GLY A 237 -10.29 -32.04 -5.78
CA GLY A 237 -10.99 -30.78 -5.55
C GLY A 237 -11.00 -30.31 -4.09
N GLU A 238 -10.41 -31.09 -3.17
CA GLU A 238 -10.36 -30.74 -1.75
C GLU A 238 -9.39 -29.55 -1.52
N PRO A 239 -9.75 -28.60 -0.63
CA PRO A 239 -8.83 -27.52 -0.23
C PRO A 239 -7.56 -28.08 0.40
N LEU A 240 -6.38 -27.60 -0.02
CA LEU A 240 -5.10 -28.01 0.58
C LEU A 240 -4.51 -26.90 1.45
N TYR A 241 -4.32 -25.71 0.87
CA TYR A 241 -3.71 -24.57 1.55
C TYR A 241 -3.98 -23.27 0.78
N PHE A 242 -3.82 -22.14 1.45
CA PHE A 242 -3.88 -20.83 0.85
C PHE A 242 -2.50 -20.33 0.47
N ILE A 243 -2.43 -19.57 -0.62
CA ILE A 243 -1.28 -18.75 -0.98
C ILE A 243 -1.66 -17.30 -0.77
N ALA A 244 -0.97 -16.64 0.17
CA ALA A 244 -1.13 -15.23 0.48
C ALA A 244 0.02 -14.42 -0.10
N GLN A 245 -0.30 -13.29 -0.72
CA GLN A 245 0.63 -12.25 -1.14
C GLN A 245 0.31 -10.98 -0.36
N ILE A 246 1.34 -10.38 0.24
CA ILE A 246 1.23 -9.30 1.21
C ILE A 246 2.13 -8.17 0.77
N GLN A 247 1.54 -7.09 0.29
CA GLN A 247 2.26 -5.89 -0.12
C GLN A 247 2.07 -4.79 0.93
N ASP A 248 3.17 -4.20 1.40
CA ASP A 248 3.12 -3.01 2.25
C ASP A 248 2.58 -1.82 1.46
N ILE A 249 1.54 -1.18 1.99
CA ILE A 249 0.92 0.03 1.44
C ILE A 249 0.86 1.15 2.49
N THR A 250 1.63 1.05 3.57
CA THR A 250 1.66 2.01 4.68
C THR A 250 1.99 3.41 4.19
N ASP A 251 3.05 3.58 3.39
CA ASP A 251 3.44 4.88 2.83
C ASP A 251 2.34 5.48 1.94
N ARG A 252 1.63 4.65 1.17
CA ARG A 252 0.51 5.10 0.36
C ARG A 252 -0.63 5.60 1.24
N LYS A 253 -0.99 4.84 2.28
CA LYS A 253 -2.07 5.19 3.21
C LYS A 253 -1.78 6.43 4.02
N THR A 254 -0.57 6.58 4.54
CA THR A 254 -0.15 7.78 5.27
C THR A 254 -0.18 9.01 4.37
N THR A 255 0.25 8.87 3.10
CA THR A 255 0.18 9.93 2.09
C THR A 255 -1.26 10.31 1.75
N GLU A 256 -2.15 9.34 1.53
CA GLU A 256 -3.58 9.56 1.28
C GLU A 256 -4.24 10.37 2.41
N VAL A 257 -3.98 9.99 3.67
CA VAL A 257 -4.50 10.70 4.84
C VAL A 257 -3.93 12.12 4.94
N ALA A 258 -2.63 12.29 4.71
CA ALA A 258 -1.98 13.61 4.76
C ALA A 258 -2.54 14.56 3.68
N ILE A 259 -2.76 14.08 2.46
CA ILE A 259 -3.37 14.86 1.37
C ILE A 259 -4.81 15.24 1.73
N ALA A 260 -5.60 14.31 2.25
CA ALA A 260 -6.97 14.59 2.68
C ALA A 260 -7.02 15.67 3.76
N ALA A 261 -6.13 15.59 4.76
CA ALA A 261 -6.02 16.60 5.82
C ALA A 261 -5.61 17.97 5.27
N ALA A 262 -4.63 18.03 4.37
CA ALA A 262 -4.20 19.27 3.73
C ALA A 262 -5.32 19.92 2.91
N ASN A 263 -6.05 19.13 2.12
CA ASN A 263 -7.20 19.61 1.34
C ASN A 263 -8.32 20.13 2.23
N ALA A 264 -8.63 19.44 3.34
CA ALA A 264 -9.63 19.90 4.29
C ALA A 264 -9.23 21.23 4.96
N ALA A 265 -7.96 21.38 5.34
CA ALA A 265 -7.44 22.61 5.90
C ALA A 265 -7.51 23.78 4.90
N GLU A 266 -7.14 23.52 3.64
CA GLU A 266 -7.22 24.55 2.59
C GLU A 266 -8.68 24.94 2.28
N ALA A 267 -9.60 23.97 2.22
CA ALA A 267 -11.02 24.25 2.04
C ALA A 267 -11.57 25.13 3.17
N ALA A 268 -11.22 24.84 4.42
CA ALA A 268 -11.61 25.67 5.56
C ALA A 268 -11.04 27.09 5.48
N ARG A 269 -9.78 27.24 5.02
CA ARG A 269 -9.14 28.54 4.85
C ARG A 269 -9.81 29.37 3.74
N LEU A 270 -10.11 28.75 2.60
CA LEU A 270 -10.82 29.38 1.50
C LEU A 270 -12.23 29.80 1.92
N GLU A 271 -12.93 28.97 2.70
CA GLU A 271 -14.24 29.34 3.25
C GLU A 271 -14.13 30.53 4.19
N HIS A 272 -13.14 30.54 5.09
CA HIS A 272 -12.92 31.67 5.99
C HIS A 272 -12.64 32.96 5.21
N ALA A 273 -11.74 32.92 4.23
CA ALA A 273 -11.41 34.07 3.37
C ALA A 273 -12.63 34.54 2.54
N ALA A 274 -13.48 33.63 2.09
CA ALA A 274 -14.70 33.97 1.36
C ALA A 274 -15.78 34.64 2.23
N MET A 275 -15.69 34.51 3.56
CA MET A 275 -16.71 34.97 4.52
C MET A 275 -16.24 36.09 5.46
N HIS A 276 -14.95 36.44 5.44
CA HIS A 276 -14.38 37.51 6.26
C HIS A 276 -13.70 38.56 5.37
N ASP A 277 -13.53 39.75 5.91
CA ASP A 277 -12.78 40.85 5.31
C ASP A 277 -11.29 40.66 5.59
N ASP A 278 -10.46 40.63 4.55
CA ASP A 278 -9.02 40.32 4.66
C ASP A 278 -8.24 41.32 5.53
N LEU A 279 -8.71 42.58 5.59
CA LEU A 279 -8.01 43.64 6.32
C LEU A 279 -8.27 43.58 7.83
N THR A 280 -9.54 43.44 8.20
CA THR A 280 -10.01 43.55 9.59
C THR A 280 -10.28 42.20 10.26
N GLY A 281 -10.42 41.12 9.48
CA GLY A 281 -10.81 39.80 9.97
C GLY A 281 -12.29 39.69 10.37
N LEU A 282 -13.06 40.80 10.28
CA LEU A 282 -14.48 40.79 10.57
C LEU A 282 -15.28 40.07 9.47
N PRO A 283 -16.47 39.52 9.77
CA PRO A 283 -17.45 39.12 8.77
C PRO A 283 -17.57 40.11 7.61
N ASN A 284 -17.44 39.61 6.38
CA ASN A 284 -17.66 40.43 5.19
C ASN A 284 -19.16 40.59 4.89
N ARG A 285 -19.51 41.40 3.89
CA ARG A 285 -20.90 41.61 3.45
C ARG A 285 -21.68 40.30 3.27
N ARG A 286 -21.07 39.29 2.67
CA ARG A 286 -21.73 38.00 2.43
C ARG A 286 -22.08 37.26 3.72
N LEU A 287 -21.17 37.23 4.70
CA LEU A 287 -21.43 36.60 5.99
C LEU A 287 -22.45 37.39 6.82
N VAL A 288 -22.38 38.73 6.80
CA VAL A 288 -23.37 39.61 7.45
C VAL A 288 -24.77 39.36 6.89
N GLU A 289 -24.94 39.36 5.56
CA GLU A 289 -26.24 39.12 4.92
C GLU A 289 -26.77 37.71 5.23
N ARG A 290 -25.91 36.69 5.22
CA ARG A 290 -26.28 35.31 5.57
C ARG A 290 -26.75 35.22 7.03
N ARG A 291 -26.04 35.85 7.97
CA ARG A 291 -26.40 35.88 9.40
C ARG A 291 -27.71 36.65 9.61
N LEU A 292 -27.84 37.83 9.03
CA LEU A 292 -29.06 38.63 9.13
C LEU A 292 -30.27 37.89 8.55
N SER A 293 -30.12 37.28 7.38
CA SER A 293 -31.20 36.47 6.76
C SER A 293 -31.63 35.29 7.63
N HIS A 294 -30.69 34.68 8.37
CA HIS A 294 -31.01 33.63 9.33
C HIS A 294 -31.79 34.18 10.53
N LEU A 295 -31.34 35.30 11.12
CA LEU A 295 -31.99 35.96 12.25
C LEU A 295 -33.39 36.52 11.92
N LEU A 296 -33.67 36.81 10.65
CA LEU A 296 -34.96 37.31 10.18
C LEU A 296 -36.00 36.21 9.90
N ARG A 297 -35.61 34.92 9.94
CA ARG A 297 -36.53 33.82 9.60
C ARG A 297 -37.77 33.81 10.52
N PRO A 298 -38.99 33.72 9.99
CA PRO A 298 -40.22 33.79 10.79
C PRO A 298 -40.34 32.68 11.84
N ALA A 299 -39.83 31.47 11.56
CA ALA A 299 -39.83 30.35 12.50
C ALA A 299 -38.96 30.64 13.72
N ASP A 300 -37.77 31.22 13.51
CA ASP A 300 -36.80 31.52 14.56
C ASP A 300 -37.26 32.72 15.40
N ARG A 301 -37.81 33.77 14.76
CA ARG A 301 -38.41 34.94 15.45
C ARG A 301 -39.59 34.56 16.37
N ARG A 302 -40.49 33.68 15.92
CA ARG A 302 -41.65 33.25 16.72
C ARG A 302 -41.28 32.31 17.87
N ALA A 303 -40.25 31.48 17.69
CA ALA A 303 -39.79 30.55 18.71
C ALA A 303 -38.97 31.22 19.82
N SER A 304 -38.16 32.23 19.47
CA SER A 304 -37.27 32.92 20.42
C SER A 304 -37.87 34.19 21.04
N GLY A 305 -38.87 34.81 20.38
CA GLY A 305 -39.38 36.13 20.79
C GLY A 305 -38.39 37.26 20.53
N CYS A 306 -37.23 36.97 19.92
CA CYS A 306 -36.16 37.93 19.70
C CYS A 306 -36.26 38.59 18.32
N GLY A 307 -36.01 39.90 18.27
CA GLY A 307 -35.83 40.69 17.06
C GLY A 307 -34.36 40.86 16.69
N VAL A 308 -34.09 41.52 15.56
CA VAL A 308 -32.74 41.94 15.16
C VAL A 308 -32.76 43.41 14.76
N ALA A 309 -31.86 44.19 15.34
CA ALA A 309 -31.60 45.57 14.94
C ALA A 309 -30.28 45.64 14.14
N VAL A 310 -30.24 46.53 13.16
CA VAL A 310 -29.07 46.75 12.29
C VAL A 310 -28.57 48.17 12.50
N LEU A 311 -27.32 48.30 12.92
CA LEU A 311 -26.61 49.57 12.99
C LEU A 311 -25.63 49.60 11.81
N PHE A 312 -25.85 50.51 10.88
CA PHE A 312 -24.99 50.76 9.73
C PHE A 312 -24.08 51.95 10.05
N CYS A 313 -22.78 51.74 10.04
CA CYS A 313 -21.77 52.67 10.52
C CYS A 313 -20.85 53.07 9.36
N ASP A 314 -20.69 54.37 9.14
CA ASP A 314 -19.75 54.90 8.15
C ASP A 314 -18.79 55.88 8.80
N LEU A 315 -17.50 55.74 8.50
CA LEU A 315 -16.46 56.59 9.09
C LEU A 315 -16.39 57.96 8.43
N ASP A 316 -16.76 58.96 9.21
CA ASP A 316 -16.60 60.35 8.85
C ASP A 316 -15.11 60.75 8.80
N GLY A 317 -14.68 61.25 7.65
CA GLY A 317 -13.33 61.80 7.47
C GLY A 317 -12.27 60.77 7.13
N PHE A 318 -12.62 59.50 6.93
CA PHE A 318 -11.66 58.45 6.57
C PHE A 318 -10.91 58.74 5.26
N LYS A 319 -11.59 59.28 4.24
CA LYS A 319 -10.94 59.67 2.99
C LYS A 319 -9.83 60.70 3.18
N ALA A 320 -10.04 61.69 4.05
CA ALA A 320 -9.03 62.71 4.34
C ALA A 320 -7.78 62.09 4.97
N VAL A 321 -7.96 61.10 5.86
CA VAL A 321 -6.83 60.34 6.42
C VAL A 321 -6.03 59.63 5.33
N ASN A 322 -6.69 58.97 4.38
CA ASN A 322 -6.01 58.31 3.26
C ASN A 322 -5.26 59.32 2.37
N ASP A 323 -5.89 60.46 2.08
CA ASP A 323 -5.30 61.49 1.23
C ASP A 323 -4.08 62.17 1.91
N ASP A 324 -4.15 62.39 3.23
CA ASP A 324 -3.10 63.09 3.99
C ASP A 324 -1.95 62.16 4.44
N HIS A 325 -2.23 60.89 4.73
CA HIS A 325 -1.28 59.97 5.37
C HIS A 325 -1.02 58.66 4.58
N GLY A 326 -1.73 58.45 3.47
CA GLY A 326 -1.59 57.27 2.62
C GLY A 326 -2.43 56.06 3.08
N HIS A 327 -2.63 55.14 2.15
CA HIS A 327 -3.51 53.98 2.33
C HIS A 327 -3.07 53.02 3.45
N GLU A 328 -1.77 52.84 3.67
CA GLU A 328 -1.28 51.96 4.75
C GLU A 328 -1.68 52.48 6.15
N VAL A 329 -1.69 53.80 6.33
CA VAL A 329 -2.15 54.43 7.57
C VAL A 329 -3.66 54.31 7.71
N GLY A 330 -4.40 54.46 6.62
CA GLY A 330 -5.84 54.19 6.60
C GLY A 330 -6.19 52.75 6.94
N ASP A 331 -5.44 51.78 6.43
CA ASP A 331 -5.63 50.36 6.72
C ASP A 331 -5.42 50.06 8.22
N ASN A 332 -4.38 50.63 8.81
CA ASN A 332 -4.14 50.52 10.25
C ASN A 332 -5.26 51.19 11.07
N LEU A 333 -5.76 52.33 10.61
CA LEU A 333 -6.91 52.98 11.22
C LEU A 333 -8.16 52.09 11.16
N LEU A 334 -8.46 51.46 10.02
CA LEU A 334 -9.60 50.56 9.88
C LEU A 334 -9.52 49.35 10.81
N ARG A 335 -8.32 48.79 11.04
CA ARG A 335 -8.12 47.73 12.04
C ARG A 335 -8.40 48.22 13.46
N ALA A 336 -7.90 49.40 13.82
CA ALA A 336 -8.14 49.99 15.13
C ALA A 336 -9.63 50.36 15.35
N VAL A 337 -10.31 50.80 14.29
CA VAL A 337 -11.76 51.04 14.30
C VAL A 337 -12.51 49.72 14.52
N ALA A 338 -12.17 48.66 13.79
CA ALA A 338 -12.80 47.35 13.95
C ALA A 338 -12.67 46.83 15.39
N GLU A 339 -11.50 46.98 16.00
CA GLU A 339 -11.26 46.64 17.41
C GLU A 339 -12.13 47.48 18.35
N ARG A 340 -12.15 48.80 18.17
CA ARG A 340 -12.97 49.71 19.00
C ARG A 340 -14.46 49.45 18.88
N ILE A 341 -14.98 49.14 17.69
CA ILE A 341 -16.38 48.76 17.49
C ILE A 341 -16.65 47.43 18.18
N SER A 342 -15.75 46.45 18.08
CA SER A 342 -15.93 45.13 18.71
C SER A 342 -15.97 45.22 20.24
N VAL A 343 -15.12 46.06 20.85
CA VAL A 343 -15.14 46.34 22.30
C VAL A 343 -16.39 47.13 22.71
N ALA A 344 -16.86 48.03 21.83
CA ALA A 344 -18.07 48.82 22.03
C ALA A 344 -19.37 48.06 21.68
N ALA A 345 -19.31 46.84 21.17
CA ALA A 345 -20.47 45.98 20.94
C ALA A 345 -20.77 45.11 22.19
N ARG A 346 -21.91 44.42 22.21
CA ARG A 346 -22.26 43.49 23.29
C ARG A 346 -21.76 42.10 22.96
N SER A 347 -21.63 41.26 23.99
CA SER A 347 -21.38 39.83 23.80
C SER A 347 -22.56 39.23 23.02
N GLY A 348 -22.29 38.63 21.86
CA GLY A 348 -23.30 38.05 20.97
C GLY A 348 -23.71 38.92 19.78
N ASP A 349 -23.32 40.19 19.75
CA ASP A 349 -23.52 41.04 18.56
C ASP A 349 -22.58 40.58 17.42
N VAL A 350 -23.05 40.67 16.18
CA VAL A 350 -22.22 40.37 15.00
C VAL A 350 -21.74 41.68 14.40
N ILE A 351 -20.43 41.89 14.38
CA ILE A 351 -19.80 43.03 13.74
C ILE A 351 -19.27 42.58 12.37
N GLY A 352 -19.52 43.35 11.33
CA GLY A 352 -18.99 43.08 9.99
C GLY A 352 -18.49 44.34 9.31
N ARG A 353 -17.63 44.16 8.30
CA ARG A 353 -17.17 45.24 7.41
C ARG A 353 -17.70 44.94 6.02
N LEU A 354 -18.47 45.88 5.46
CA LEU A 354 -19.09 45.69 4.14
C LEU A 354 -18.14 46.06 2.99
N GLY A 355 -17.20 46.97 3.26
CA GLY A 355 -16.19 47.45 2.32
C GLY A 355 -15.82 48.90 2.64
N GLY A 356 -14.63 49.35 2.23
CA GLY A 356 -14.19 50.73 2.47
C GLY A 356 -14.22 51.11 3.95
N ASP A 357 -14.96 52.15 4.30
CA ASP A 357 -15.21 52.68 5.64
C ASP A 357 -16.56 52.26 6.24
N GLU A 358 -17.28 51.32 5.62
CA GLU A 358 -18.59 50.85 6.05
C GLU A 358 -18.50 49.63 6.96
N PHE A 359 -19.07 49.74 8.16
CA PHE A 359 -19.21 48.69 9.16
C PHE A 359 -20.68 48.46 9.48
N VAL A 360 -21.03 47.26 9.93
CA VAL A 360 -22.36 46.90 10.40
C VAL A 360 -22.28 46.20 11.73
N VAL A 361 -23.21 46.50 12.63
CA VAL A 361 -23.45 45.75 13.86
C VAL A 361 -24.86 45.18 13.82
N LEU A 362 -24.97 43.86 13.89
CA LEU A 362 -26.24 43.15 14.04
C LEU A 362 -26.44 42.86 15.52
N MET A 363 -27.50 43.42 16.09
CA MET A 363 -27.85 43.23 17.49
C MET A 363 -29.06 42.32 17.60
N THR A 364 -28.95 41.27 18.41
CA THR A 364 -30.12 40.47 18.78
C THR A 364 -30.84 41.18 19.92
N ILE A 365 -32.14 41.39 19.76
CA ILE A 365 -32.98 42.14 20.69
C ILE A 365 -33.95 41.15 21.34
N GLY A 366 -33.94 41.05 22.67
CA GLY A 366 -34.87 40.21 23.41
C GLY A 366 -36.31 40.75 23.40
N ALA A 367 -37.28 39.91 23.75
CA ALA A 367 -38.69 40.30 23.79
C ALA A 367 -38.99 41.41 24.83
N ASP A 368 -38.26 41.41 25.94
CA ASP A 368 -38.43 42.35 27.06
C ASP A 368 -37.48 43.55 26.99
N ASP A 369 -36.63 43.62 25.96
CA ASP A 369 -35.67 44.72 25.81
C ASP A 369 -36.39 46.00 25.36
N ASP A 370 -36.06 47.13 26.00
CA ASP A 370 -36.33 48.44 25.41
C ASP A 370 -35.41 48.62 24.20
N VAL A 371 -35.93 48.27 23.03
CA VAL A 371 -35.17 48.22 21.78
C VAL A 371 -34.45 49.54 21.51
N GLN A 372 -35.14 50.67 21.67
CA GLN A 372 -34.57 51.99 21.38
C GLN A 372 -33.49 52.36 22.40
N ALA A 373 -33.73 52.14 23.70
CA ALA A 373 -32.70 52.41 24.71
C ALA A 373 -31.46 51.52 24.52
N VAL A 374 -31.67 50.25 24.17
CA VAL A 374 -30.62 49.27 23.92
C VAL A 374 -29.76 49.65 22.72
N THR A 375 -30.38 49.98 21.58
CA THR A 375 -29.66 50.37 20.36
C THR A 375 -28.99 51.73 20.51
N ALA A 376 -29.63 52.70 21.17
CA ALA A 376 -29.04 54.01 21.45
C ALA A 376 -27.78 53.88 22.32
N THR A 377 -27.83 53.09 23.39
CA THR A 377 -26.68 52.88 24.28
C THR A 377 -25.46 52.34 23.53
N VAL A 378 -25.67 51.37 22.61
CA VAL A 378 -24.57 50.80 21.82
C VAL A 378 -24.08 51.81 20.76
N ALA A 379 -24.98 52.50 20.08
CA ALA A 379 -24.62 53.53 19.11
C ALA A 379 -23.80 54.67 19.75
N GLU A 380 -24.23 55.18 20.89
CA GLU A 380 -23.51 56.22 21.66
C GLU A 380 -22.14 55.76 22.12
N ARG A 381 -22.04 54.50 22.58
CA ARG A 381 -20.76 53.90 22.97
C ARG A 381 -19.81 53.78 21.78
N ILE A 382 -20.29 53.37 20.61
CA ILE A 382 -19.50 53.30 19.38
C ILE A 382 -19.07 54.71 18.96
N CYS A 383 -19.98 55.69 18.89
CA CYS A 383 -19.66 57.08 18.56
C CYS A 383 -18.60 57.67 19.50
N GLY A 384 -18.78 57.51 20.82
CA GLY A 384 -17.82 58.00 21.82
C GLY A 384 -16.46 57.33 21.72
N SER A 385 -16.42 56.02 21.48
CA SER A 385 -15.18 55.24 21.32
C SER A 385 -14.40 55.67 20.07
N LEU A 386 -15.09 55.92 18.95
CA LEU A 386 -14.44 56.31 17.70
C LEU A 386 -14.06 57.80 17.67
N ALA A 387 -14.76 58.68 18.39
CA ALA A 387 -14.40 60.10 18.50
C ALA A 387 -13.09 60.35 19.29
N ALA A 388 -12.65 59.37 20.10
CA ALA A 388 -11.36 59.44 20.78
C ALA A 388 -10.20 59.40 19.76
N PRO A 389 -9.10 60.17 19.95
CA PRO A 389 -7.99 60.17 19.00
C PRO A 389 -7.40 58.78 18.73
N PHE A 390 -7.05 58.52 17.49
CA PHE A 390 -6.22 57.39 17.08
C PHE A 390 -4.77 57.84 17.02
N ILE A 391 -3.84 56.95 17.37
CA ILE A 391 -2.42 57.26 17.33
C ILE A 391 -1.86 56.72 16.01
N GLY A 392 -1.51 57.64 15.11
CA GLY A 392 -0.86 57.33 13.84
C GLY A 392 0.65 57.10 13.98
N PRO A 393 1.34 56.88 12.84
CA PRO A 393 2.79 56.75 12.82
C PRO A 393 3.49 57.96 13.47
N ALA A 394 4.59 57.73 14.17
CA ALA A 394 5.33 58.77 14.91
C ALA A 394 4.51 59.51 15.99
N GLY A 395 3.37 58.96 16.44
CA GLY A 395 2.57 59.53 17.52
C GLY A 395 1.63 60.67 17.09
N THR A 396 1.42 60.85 15.79
CA THR A 396 0.52 61.91 15.29
C THR A 396 -0.94 61.57 15.63
N PRO A 397 -1.69 62.48 16.30
CA PRO A 397 -3.10 62.22 16.62
C PRO A 397 -3.96 62.34 15.36
N MET A 398 -4.69 61.29 15.05
CA MET A 398 -5.67 61.24 13.96
C MET A 398 -7.08 61.22 14.54
N ARG A 399 -8.00 61.94 13.91
CA ARG A 399 -9.38 62.04 14.36
C ARG A 399 -10.33 61.64 13.24
N VAL A 400 -11.12 60.62 13.51
CA VAL A 400 -12.30 60.26 12.72
C VAL A 400 -13.50 60.22 13.65
N SER A 401 -14.68 60.23 13.08
CA SER A 401 -15.93 59.97 13.79
C SER A 401 -16.76 58.97 13.00
N VAL A 402 -17.94 58.63 13.48
CA VAL A 402 -18.84 57.71 12.80
C VAL A 402 -20.24 58.29 12.73
N SER A 403 -20.89 58.11 11.59
CA SER A 403 -22.32 58.33 11.43
C SER A 403 -23.02 56.98 11.41
N ILE A 404 -24.01 56.80 12.28
CA ILE A 404 -24.69 55.51 12.46
C ILE A 404 -26.17 55.63 12.06
N GLY A 405 -26.64 54.70 11.23
CA GLY A 405 -28.04 54.54 10.90
C GLY A 405 -28.62 53.29 11.54
N ILE A 406 -29.79 53.39 12.16
CA ILE A 406 -30.38 52.29 12.93
C ILE A 406 -31.70 51.85 12.29
N ALA A 407 -31.77 50.58 11.88
CA ALA A 407 -33.01 49.91 11.51
C ALA A 407 -33.44 48.93 12.62
N LEU A 408 -34.67 49.08 13.09
CA LEU A 408 -35.26 48.28 14.16
C LEU A 408 -35.90 46.99 13.61
N PRO A 409 -36.19 45.99 14.46
CA PRO A 409 -36.72 44.69 14.01
C PRO A 409 -37.98 44.76 13.15
N GLU A 410 -38.81 45.78 13.35
CA GLU A 410 -40.05 46.05 12.62
C GLU A 410 -39.84 46.73 11.26
N HIS A 411 -38.65 47.27 10.99
CA HIS A 411 -38.36 48.00 9.76
C HIS A 411 -38.07 47.08 8.57
N GLY A 412 -38.01 45.76 8.73
CA GLY A 412 -37.71 44.87 7.61
C GLY A 412 -37.97 43.40 7.88
N VAL A 413 -38.17 42.66 6.80
CA VAL A 413 -38.44 41.21 6.80
C VAL A 413 -37.35 40.41 6.09
N ASP A 414 -36.46 41.07 5.38
CA ASP A 414 -35.29 40.48 4.72
C ASP A 414 -34.02 41.32 4.96
N ALA A 415 -32.86 40.71 4.69
CA ALA A 415 -31.57 41.31 4.99
C ALA A 415 -31.28 42.56 4.14
N ALA A 416 -31.67 42.55 2.86
CA ALA A 416 -31.41 43.63 1.94
C ALA A 416 -32.19 44.91 2.34
N GLY A 417 -33.47 44.75 2.68
CA GLY A 417 -34.32 45.84 3.16
C GLY A 417 -33.82 46.42 4.48
N MET A 418 -33.47 45.56 5.45
CA MET A 418 -32.91 46.01 6.74
C MET A 418 -31.61 46.81 6.58
N LEU A 419 -30.68 46.35 5.74
CA LEU A 419 -29.43 47.06 5.45
C LEU A 419 -29.69 48.39 4.73
N SER A 420 -30.59 48.41 3.75
CA SER A 420 -30.94 49.62 2.99
C SER A 420 -31.63 50.69 3.86
N HIS A 421 -32.50 50.28 4.78
CA HIS A 421 -33.13 51.18 5.73
C HIS A 421 -32.13 51.76 6.73
N ALA A 422 -31.20 50.94 7.22
CA ALA A 422 -30.13 51.40 8.10
C ALA A 422 -29.18 52.37 7.36
N ASP A 423 -28.80 52.10 6.12
CA ASP A 423 -28.00 53.01 5.28
C ASP A 423 -28.72 54.35 5.03
N THR A 424 -30.01 54.32 4.72
CA THR A 424 -30.82 55.54 4.58
C THR A 424 -30.80 56.39 5.86
N ALA A 425 -30.93 55.75 7.02
CA ALA A 425 -30.85 56.42 8.31
C ALA A 425 -29.44 56.98 8.59
N MET A 426 -28.39 56.27 8.19
CA MET A 426 -27.00 56.71 8.35
C MET A 426 -26.76 58.01 7.56
N TYR A 427 -27.36 58.14 6.38
CA TYR A 427 -27.27 59.37 5.60
C TYR A 427 -27.95 60.56 6.31
N LEU A 428 -29.03 60.33 7.06
CA LEU A 428 -29.64 61.35 7.91
C LEU A 428 -28.69 61.79 9.03
N ALA A 429 -27.99 60.85 9.68
CA ALA A 429 -26.99 61.15 10.69
C ALA A 429 -25.83 62.00 10.13
N LYS A 430 -25.35 61.69 8.92
CA LYS A 430 -24.33 62.50 8.22
C LYS A 430 -24.80 63.94 7.99
N ARG A 431 -26.06 64.13 7.58
CA ARG A 431 -26.63 65.47 7.34
C ARG A 431 -26.91 66.26 8.62
N ALA A 432 -27.15 65.57 9.73
CA ALA A 432 -27.41 66.17 11.04
C ALA A 432 -26.17 66.73 11.75
N GLY A 433 -24.97 66.56 11.17
CA GLY A 433 -23.74 67.12 11.71
C GLY A 433 -22.61 66.10 11.93
N LYS A 434 -22.80 64.83 11.52
CA LYS A 434 -21.86 63.72 11.72
C LYS A 434 -21.64 63.37 13.20
N ASN A 435 -20.85 62.33 13.48
CA ASN A 435 -20.54 61.88 14.84
C ASN A 435 -21.79 61.66 15.72
N GLY A 436 -22.73 60.85 15.23
CA GLY A 436 -24.00 60.61 15.89
C GLY A 436 -24.78 59.51 15.19
N TYR A 437 -26.02 59.29 15.64
CA TYR A 437 -26.89 58.26 15.09
C TYR A 437 -28.27 58.81 14.72
N ALA A 438 -28.94 58.14 13.80
CA ALA A 438 -30.33 58.39 13.45
C ALA A 438 -31.08 57.07 13.23
N TYR A 439 -32.37 57.07 13.55
CA TYR A 439 -33.26 55.94 13.28
C TYR A 439 -33.86 56.06 11.88
N TYR A 440 -34.06 54.92 11.22
CA TYR A 440 -34.87 54.87 10.02
C TYR A 440 -36.31 55.28 10.35
N VAL A 441 -36.85 56.19 9.55
CA VAL A 441 -38.25 56.64 9.64
C VAL A 441 -38.94 56.19 8.35
N PRO A 442 -39.93 55.29 8.42
CA PRO A 442 -40.72 54.90 7.25
C PRO A 442 -41.39 56.15 6.65
N VAL A 443 -41.35 56.28 5.32
CA VAL A 443 -42.15 57.30 4.64
C VAL A 443 -43.60 56.80 4.69
N GLU A 444 -44.47 57.47 5.46
CA GLU A 444 -45.91 57.20 5.41
C GLU A 444 -46.38 57.38 3.95
N GLN A 445 -46.91 56.31 3.36
CA GLN A 445 -47.56 56.33 2.04
C GLN A 445 -48.98 56.85 2.13
#